data_AF-A0A9E2YS11-F1
#
_entry.id   AF-A0A9E2YS11-F1
#
_cell.length_a   1.000
_cell.length_b   1.000
_cell.length_c   1.000
_cell.angle_alpha   90.00
_cell.angle_beta   90.00
_cell.angle_gamma   90.00
#
_symmetry.space_group_name_H-M   'P 1'
#
loop_
_entity.id
_entity.type
_entity.pdbx_description
1 polymer ?
#
loop_
_entity_poly.entity_id
_entity_poly.type
_entity_poly.pdbx_seq_one_letter_code
_entity_poly.pdbx_strand_id
1 'polypeptide(L)'
;MRGSDVFSPFIGASSHRDVARSISRSRREFLRTATGATFGASMFSLSGHRALAARRSSKVVVVTFGGGARDDETFAPDGQENIPHLLGDLMPRATFFTQVVNRGILGHYVATASIATGVYEHFNNFAAVAPDNPTAFEYFRKDLKRPATDAFVIAPSNGFNRIGESGNRAYGPGFGAEVVLPKRLLAPLTTNRTGYDHLLRDNYESSQLNPVVGGNALEMPKLLDILNLSVSDFAAHARSLASPDELSVYIARQLMHRVAPSMLWITLHDIDIAHSGTFSLYLEGIQRSDRLCGELWRAIQTEPEYAGKTTMFIL
;
A
#
# COMPACT_ATOMS: atom_id res chain seq x y z
N MET A 1 -17.81 62.60 17.31
CA MET A 1 -17.76 61.66 18.44
C MET A 1 -18.12 60.27 17.92
N ARG A 2 -17.19 59.31 18.07
CA ARG A 2 -17.31 57.82 18.25
C ARG A 2 -18.29 57.08 17.32
N GLY A 3 -17.85 56.14 16.48
CA GLY A 3 -17.24 54.83 16.84
C GLY A 3 -18.39 53.87 17.22
N SER A 4 -18.55 52.66 16.66
CA SER A 4 -17.55 51.63 16.41
C SER A 4 -18.09 50.50 15.52
N ASP A 5 -17.18 49.92 14.74
CA ASP A 5 -17.26 48.62 14.08
C ASP A 5 -17.67 47.48 15.01
N VAL A 6 -18.40 46.49 14.47
CA VAL A 6 -18.33 45.11 14.94
C VAL A 6 -17.98 44.21 13.77
N PHE A 7 -16.72 43.79 13.77
CA PHE A 7 -16.15 42.69 13.00
C PHE A 7 -16.95 41.39 13.22
N SER A 8 -17.23 40.67 12.15
CA SER A 8 -17.50 39.23 12.20
C SER A 8 -16.57 38.55 11.18
N PRO A 9 -15.57 37.75 11.61
CA PRO A 9 -14.76 36.99 10.68
C PRO A 9 -15.43 35.63 10.46
N PHE A 10 -16.25 35.51 9.41
CA PHE A 10 -16.48 34.22 8.80
C PHE A 10 -15.22 33.87 8.01
N ILE A 11 -14.28 33.18 8.66
CA ILE A 11 -13.23 32.42 7.97
C ILE A 11 -13.97 31.30 7.24
N GLY A 12 -14.21 31.50 5.94
CA GLY A 12 -14.80 30.48 5.09
C GLY A 12 -13.92 29.24 5.08
N ALA A 13 -14.43 28.13 5.61
CA ALA A 13 -13.87 26.83 5.34
C ALA A 13 -13.94 26.61 3.82
N SER A 14 -12.79 26.65 3.14
CA SER A 14 -12.68 26.25 1.74
C SER A 14 -13.33 24.88 1.58
N SER A 15 -14.28 24.74 0.66
CA SER A 15 -14.95 23.46 0.47
C SER A 15 -13.92 22.40 0.08
N HIS A 16 -14.12 21.13 0.47
CA HIS A 16 -13.22 20.04 0.09
C HIS A 16 -13.05 19.93 -1.44
N ARG A 17 -13.99 20.45 -2.25
CA ARG A 17 -13.86 20.61 -3.71
C ARG A 17 -12.79 21.63 -4.13
N ASP A 18 -12.67 22.73 -3.42
CA ASP A 18 -11.63 23.74 -3.68
C ASP A 18 -10.25 23.19 -3.28
N VAL A 19 -10.20 22.40 -2.21
CA VAL A 19 -9.00 21.64 -1.81
C VAL A 19 -8.62 20.65 -2.90
N ALA A 20 -9.54 19.77 -3.32
CA ALA A 20 -9.30 18.76 -4.36
C ALA A 20 -8.86 19.35 -5.72
N ARG A 21 -9.42 20.50 -6.12
CA ARG A 21 -8.98 21.21 -7.34
C ARG A 21 -7.62 21.87 -7.18
N SER A 22 -7.31 22.44 -6.01
CA SER A 22 -6.03 23.15 -5.78
C SER A 22 -4.82 22.22 -5.72
N ILE A 23 -5.03 20.93 -5.42
CA ILE A 23 -3.98 19.91 -5.30
C ILE A 23 -3.87 18.98 -6.51
N SER A 24 -4.85 18.99 -7.41
CA SER A 24 -4.88 18.11 -8.58
C SER A 24 -3.77 18.51 -9.54
N ARG A 25 -2.79 17.63 -9.75
CA ARG A 25 -1.69 17.84 -10.70
C ARG A 25 -1.76 16.83 -11.84
N SER A 26 -1.47 17.30 -13.05
CA SER A 26 -1.27 16.37 -14.17
C SER A 26 0.06 15.63 -14.05
N ARG A 27 0.19 14.43 -14.63
CA ARG A 27 1.48 13.72 -14.74
C ARG A 27 2.59 14.61 -15.29
N ARG A 28 2.27 15.41 -16.31
CA ARG A 28 3.22 16.34 -16.95
C ARG A 28 3.71 17.41 -15.97
N GLU A 29 2.79 17.99 -15.21
CA GLU A 29 3.09 19.02 -14.23
C GLU A 29 3.94 18.46 -13.08
N PHE A 30 3.56 17.29 -12.54
CA PHE A 30 4.34 16.60 -11.53
C PHE A 30 5.78 16.32 -12.01
N LEU A 31 5.94 15.74 -13.21
CA LEU A 31 7.26 15.44 -13.75
C LEU A 31 8.10 16.71 -13.93
N ARG A 32 7.51 17.82 -14.42
CA ARG A 32 8.22 19.10 -14.56
C ARG A 32 8.72 19.65 -13.22
N THR A 33 7.89 19.59 -12.18
CA THR A 33 8.25 20.02 -10.82
C THR A 33 9.31 19.10 -10.22
N ALA A 34 9.15 17.77 -10.34
CA ALA A 34 10.04 16.78 -9.74
C ALA A 34 11.44 16.77 -10.40
N THR A 35 11.54 17.02 -11.71
CA THR A 35 12.83 17.05 -12.42
C THR A 35 13.49 18.42 -12.42
N GLY A 36 12.88 19.46 -11.83
CA GLY A 36 13.39 20.83 -11.86
C GLY A 36 13.47 21.44 -13.26
N ALA A 37 12.69 20.93 -14.22
CA ALA A 37 12.72 21.35 -15.62
C ALA A 37 11.86 22.61 -15.87
N THR A 38 12.00 23.61 -15.00
CA THR A 38 11.58 24.98 -15.31
C THR A 38 12.65 25.61 -16.20
N PHE A 39 12.26 26.10 -17.37
CA PHE A 39 13.15 26.86 -18.26
C PHE A 39 13.83 28.00 -17.47
N GLY A 40 15.13 27.86 -17.20
CA GLY A 40 15.97 28.89 -16.61
C GLY A 40 16.25 28.73 -15.11
N ALA A 41 17.35 28.04 -14.77
CA ALA A 41 18.36 28.51 -13.82
C ALA A 41 19.43 27.41 -13.63
N SER A 42 20.49 27.53 -14.41
CA SER A 42 21.78 26.92 -14.11
C SER A 42 22.33 27.48 -12.79
N MET A 43 22.20 26.73 -11.69
CA MET A 43 23.07 26.87 -10.52
C MET A 43 23.50 25.48 -10.04
N PHE A 44 24.56 24.98 -10.67
CA PHE A 44 25.39 23.93 -10.08
C PHE A 44 26.36 24.58 -9.10
N SER A 45 26.19 24.36 -7.80
CA SER A 45 27.29 24.32 -6.84
C SER A 45 26.83 23.72 -5.50
N LEU A 46 27.56 22.72 -5.01
CA LEU A 46 27.50 22.11 -3.66
C LEU A 46 26.29 21.24 -3.26
N SER A 47 25.14 21.29 -3.96
CA SER A 47 23.96 20.45 -3.62
C SER A 47 24.05 18.98 -4.10
N GLY A 48 25.01 18.67 -4.98
CA GLY A 48 25.12 17.35 -5.62
C GLY A 48 25.39 16.21 -4.64
N HIS A 49 26.26 16.40 -3.64
CA HIS A 49 26.60 15.34 -2.68
C HIS A 49 25.46 15.08 -1.66
N ARG A 50 24.74 16.12 -1.23
CA ARG A 50 23.54 15.96 -0.38
C ARG A 50 22.38 15.32 -1.15
N ALA A 51 22.15 15.69 -2.40
CA ALA A 51 21.13 15.04 -3.24
C ALA A 51 21.47 13.57 -3.56
N LEU A 52 22.74 13.24 -3.80
CA LEU A 52 23.19 11.86 -4.03
C LEU A 52 23.15 11.01 -2.75
N ALA A 53 23.51 11.59 -1.60
CA ALA A 53 23.42 10.93 -0.29
C ALA A 53 21.95 10.74 0.16
N ALA A 54 21.08 11.73 -0.08
CA ALA A 54 19.64 11.63 0.15
C ALA A 54 18.98 10.58 -0.77
N ARG A 55 19.47 10.41 -2.00
CA ARG A 55 19.04 9.30 -2.89
C ARG A 55 19.39 7.92 -2.33
N ARG A 56 20.52 7.78 -1.61
CA ARG A 56 20.97 6.49 -1.04
C ARG A 56 20.19 6.05 0.21
N SER A 57 19.47 6.96 0.87
CA SER A 57 18.64 6.65 2.04
C SER A 57 17.14 6.74 1.77
N SER A 58 16.73 6.95 0.51
CA SER A 58 15.32 7.00 0.14
C SER A 58 14.62 5.67 0.35
N LYS A 59 13.43 5.72 0.94
CA LYS A 59 12.55 4.57 1.15
C LYS A 59 11.26 4.76 0.39
N VAL A 60 10.63 3.65 0.01
CA VAL A 60 9.34 3.65 -0.67
C VAL A 60 8.40 2.72 0.08
N VAL A 61 7.21 3.25 0.38
CA VAL A 61 6.07 2.47 0.87
C VAL A 61 4.97 2.56 -0.17
N VAL A 62 4.51 1.43 -0.68
CA VAL A 62 3.38 1.36 -1.61
C VAL A 62 2.21 0.68 -0.90
N VAL A 63 1.05 1.31 -0.95
CA VAL A 63 -0.21 0.74 -0.49
C VAL A 63 -1.11 0.58 -1.71
N THR A 64 -1.57 -0.64 -1.98
CA THR A 64 -2.59 -0.94 -2.99
C THR A 64 -3.84 -1.46 -2.34
N PHE A 65 -4.99 -1.22 -2.96
CA PHE A 65 -6.26 -1.85 -2.54
C PHE A 65 -6.55 -3.09 -3.39
N GLY A 66 -6.66 -4.23 -2.73
CA GLY A 66 -7.04 -5.51 -3.30
C GLY A 66 -8.55 -5.61 -3.59
N GLY A 67 -9.36 -4.58 -3.38
CA GLY A 67 -10.78 -4.53 -3.72
C GLY A 67 -11.13 -3.20 -4.37
N GLY A 68 -12.23 -3.14 -5.12
CA GLY A 68 -12.62 -1.92 -5.83
C GLY A 68 -13.21 -0.88 -4.89
N ALA A 69 -12.42 0.10 -4.46
CA ALA A 69 -12.94 1.32 -3.82
C ALA A 69 -13.50 2.25 -4.91
N ARG A 70 -14.82 2.42 -4.94
CA ARG A 70 -15.47 3.26 -5.96
C ARG A 70 -15.44 4.73 -5.56
N ASP A 71 -15.51 5.60 -6.56
CA ASP A 71 -15.57 7.05 -6.36
C ASP A 71 -16.76 7.46 -5.48
N ASP A 72 -17.93 6.86 -5.72
CA ASP A 72 -19.19 7.13 -5.01
C ASP A 72 -19.05 6.99 -3.49
N GLU A 73 -18.31 5.98 -3.01
CA GLU A 73 -18.09 5.74 -1.58
C GLU A 73 -16.78 6.35 -1.05
N THR A 74 -16.02 7.06 -1.88
CA THR A 74 -14.73 7.67 -1.49
C THR A 74 -14.63 9.16 -1.85
N PHE A 75 -14.19 9.50 -3.06
CA PHE A 75 -13.86 10.89 -3.41
C PHE A 75 -15.07 11.71 -3.90
N ALA A 76 -16.16 11.06 -4.31
CA ALA A 76 -17.43 11.73 -4.59
C ALA A 76 -17.95 12.43 -3.32
N PRO A 77 -18.68 13.56 -3.43
CA PRO A 77 -19.05 14.39 -2.29
C PRO A 77 -19.65 13.64 -1.09
N ASP A 78 -20.53 12.67 -1.35
CA ASP A 78 -21.21 11.90 -0.29
C ASP A 78 -20.32 10.79 0.28
N GLY A 79 -19.33 10.31 -0.49
CA GLY A 79 -18.37 9.29 -0.05
C GLY A 79 -17.25 9.81 0.85
N GLN A 80 -17.01 11.13 0.87
CA GLN A 80 -15.85 11.72 1.54
C GLN A 80 -15.84 11.50 3.06
N GLU A 81 -17.01 11.28 3.67
CA GLU A 81 -17.13 10.95 5.09
C GLU A 81 -16.43 9.62 5.47
N ASN A 82 -16.24 8.73 4.49
CA ASN A 82 -15.63 7.42 4.69
C ASN A 82 -14.09 7.44 4.61
N ILE A 83 -13.51 8.54 4.15
CA ILE A 83 -12.06 8.68 3.94
C ILE A 83 -11.44 9.93 4.61
N PRO A 84 -11.76 10.22 5.89
CA PRO A 84 -11.31 11.44 6.56
C PRO A 84 -9.78 11.53 6.72
N HIS A 85 -9.05 10.41 6.83
CA HIS A 85 -7.60 10.45 6.97
C HIS A 85 -6.89 10.71 5.63
N LEU A 86 -7.37 10.09 4.55
CA LEU A 86 -6.88 10.37 3.20
C LEU A 86 -7.11 11.85 2.86
N LEU A 87 -8.29 12.41 3.13
CA LEU A 87 -8.62 13.80 2.81
C LEU A 87 -8.03 14.82 3.78
N GLY A 88 -8.10 14.57 5.08
CA GLY A 88 -7.73 15.52 6.12
C GLY A 88 -6.25 15.48 6.49
N ASP A 89 -5.69 14.27 6.64
CA ASP A 89 -4.33 14.11 7.15
C ASP A 89 -3.29 14.04 6.02
N LEU A 90 -3.60 13.29 4.96
CA LEU A 90 -2.66 12.95 3.89
C LEU A 90 -2.75 13.91 2.70
N MET A 91 -3.95 14.24 2.24
CA MET A 91 -4.17 15.11 1.07
C MET A 91 -3.41 16.45 1.15
N PRO A 92 -3.40 17.19 2.29
CA PRO A 92 -2.75 18.51 2.35
C PRO A 92 -1.23 18.48 2.14
N ARG A 93 -0.62 17.30 2.21
CA ARG A 93 0.82 17.07 2.06
C ARG A 93 1.16 16.11 0.93
N ALA A 94 0.17 15.73 0.12
CA ALA A 94 0.30 14.79 -0.99
C ALA A 94 0.27 15.51 -2.35
N THR A 95 0.63 14.78 -3.40
CA THR A 95 0.23 15.11 -4.77
C THR A 95 -0.90 14.17 -5.15
N PHE A 96 -2.05 14.72 -5.53
CA PHE A 96 -3.21 13.93 -5.91
C PHE A 96 -3.38 13.87 -7.43
N PHE A 97 -3.48 12.65 -7.95
CA PHE A 97 -3.73 12.40 -9.36
C PHE A 97 -5.20 12.04 -9.55
N THR A 98 -5.98 12.98 -10.06
CA THR A 98 -7.43 12.83 -10.27
C THR A 98 -7.80 11.94 -11.46
N GLN A 99 -6.81 11.54 -12.28
CA GLN A 99 -7.02 10.80 -13.53
C GLN A 99 -6.01 9.67 -13.65
N VAL A 100 -6.30 8.57 -12.95
CA VAL A 100 -5.57 7.30 -13.05
C VAL A 100 -6.50 6.30 -13.70
N VAL A 101 -6.04 5.63 -14.76
CA VAL A 101 -6.86 4.73 -15.57
C VAL A 101 -6.17 3.37 -15.67
N ASN A 102 -6.90 2.32 -15.31
CA ASN A 102 -6.53 0.96 -15.66
C ASN A 102 -7.20 0.57 -16.99
N ARG A 103 -6.39 0.17 -17.99
CA ARG A 103 -6.87 -0.34 -19.29
C ARG A 103 -6.64 -1.86 -19.45
N GLY A 104 -6.09 -2.51 -18.43
CA GLY A 104 -5.87 -3.94 -18.38
C GLY A 104 -7.01 -4.68 -17.68
N ILE A 105 -6.70 -5.90 -17.24
CA ILE A 105 -7.63 -6.74 -16.50
C ILE A 105 -7.84 -6.17 -15.08
N LEU A 106 -9.10 -6.11 -14.63
CA LEU A 106 -9.50 -5.52 -13.34
C LEU A 106 -9.45 -6.51 -12.16
N GLY A 107 -8.82 -7.67 -12.35
CA GLY A 107 -8.67 -8.66 -11.29
C GLY A 107 -7.57 -8.28 -10.30
N HIS A 108 -7.77 -8.53 -9.01
CA HIS A 108 -6.90 -8.06 -7.93
C HIS A 108 -5.42 -8.42 -8.16
N TYR A 109 -5.14 -9.70 -8.45
CA TYR A 109 -3.76 -10.15 -8.62
C TYR A 109 -3.13 -9.58 -9.89
N VAL A 110 -3.84 -9.62 -11.03
CA VAL A 110 -3.35 -9.10 -12.31
C VAL A 110 -3.14 -7.58 -12.27
N ALA A 111 -4.05 -6.84 -11.62
CA ALA A 111 -3.94 -5.40 -11.47
C ALA A 111 -2.72 -5.04 -10.60
N THR A 112 -2.55 -5.67 -9.43
CA THR A 112 -1.36 -5.44 -8.59
C THR A 112 -0.07 -5.85 -9.30
N ALA A 113 -0.06 -6.98 -10.01
CA ALA A 113 1.08 -7.40 -10.82
C ALA A 113 1.39 -6.41 -11.94
N SER A 114 0.37 -5.80 -12.56
CA SER A 114 0.56 -4.78 -13.59
C SER A 114 1.22 -3.52 -13.03
N ILE A 115 0.89 -3.12 -11.80
CA ILE A 115 1.57 -2.02 -11.11
C ILE A 115 3.01 -2.43 -10.77
N ALA A 116 3.21 -3.64 -10.25
CA ALA A 116 4.52 -4.15 -9.87
C ALA A 116 5.49 -4.28 -11.06
N THR A 117 5.00 -4.63 -12.25
CA THR A 117 5.82 -4.80 -13.46
C THR A 117 5.88 -3.56 -14.34
N GLY A 118 4.93 -2.63 -14.18
CA GLY A 118 4.80 -1.44 -15.02
C GLY A 118 4.23 -1.70 -16.41
N VAL A 119 3.65 -2.89 -16.65
CA VAL A 119 2.96 -3.25 -17.90
C VAL A 119 1.59 -3.84 -17.59
N TYR A 120 0.63 -3.76 -18.52
CA TYR A 120 -0.62 -4.49 -18.35
C TYR A 120 -0.34 -5.99 -18.49
N GLU A 121 -0.44 -6.72 -17.39
CA GLU A 121 -0.33 -8.17 -17.36
C GLU A 121 -1.63 -8.82 -17.86
N HIS A 122 -1.53 -9.99 -18.49
CA HIS A 122 -2.66 -10.66 -19.16
C HIS A 122 -2.85 -12.13 -18.76
N PHE A 123 -2.16 -12.59 -17.72
CA PHE A 123 -2.28 -13.95 -17.24
C PHE A 123 -3.62 -14.17 -16.50
N ASN A 124 -3.95 -15.45 -16.24
CA ASN A 124 -5.18 -15.82 -15.55
C ASN A 124 -5.15 -15.34 -14.09
N ASN A 125 -6.08 -14.43 -13.73
CA ASN A 125 -6.20 -13.84 -12.40
C ASN A 125 -6.50 -14.85 -11.27
N PHE A 126 -6.91 -16.07 -11.61
CA PHE A 126 -7.21 -17.13 -10.65
C PHE A 126 -6.09 -18.17 -10.51
N ALA A 127 -4.97 -17.99 -11.24
CA ALA A 127 -3.84 -18.91 -11.18
C ALA A 127 -2.70 -18.32 -10.33
N ALA A 128 -2.09 -19.15 -9.48
CA ALA A 128 -0.86 -18.81 -8.75
C ALA A 128 0.36 -18.87 -9.68
N VAL A 129 0.43 -17.94 -10.62
CA VAL A 129 1.51 -17.79 -11.59
C VAL A 129 2.35 -16.57 -11.24
N ALA A 130 3.65 -16.60 -11.53
CA ALA A 130 4.48 -15.41 -11.42
C ALA A 130 4.17 -14.46 -12.60
N PRO A 131 4.33 -13.14 -12.44
CA PRO A 131 4.28 -12.21 -13.57
C PRO A 131 5.32 -12.57 -14.64
N ASP A 132 5.01 -12.34 -15.91
CA ASP A 132 5.94 -12.66 -17.01
C ASP A 132 7.07 -11.62 -17.14
N ASN A 133 6.81 -10.39 -16.67
CA ASN A 133 7.72 -9.26 -16.76
C ASN A 133 8.43 -9.00 -15.42
N PRO A 134 9.70 -8.53 -15.43
CA PRO A 134 10.42 -8.24 -14.20
C PRO A 134 9.68 -7.19 -13.36
N THR A 135 9.63 -7.44 -12.07
CA THR A 135 8.96 -6.57 -11.11
C THR A 135 9.86 -5.41 -10.67
N ALA A 136 9.25 -4.38 -10.10
CA ALA A 136 9.95 -3.29 -9.45
C ALA A 136 10.83 -3.79 -8.29
N PHE A 137 10.46 -4.90 -7.64
CA PHE A 137 11.26 -5.54 -6.60
C PHE A 137 12.56 -6.10 -7.15
N GLU A 138 12.47 -6.78 -8.30
CA GLU A 138 13.61 -7.31 -9.04
C GLU A 138 14.55 -6.18 -9.46
N TYR A 139 14.03 -5.15 -10.15
CA TYR A 139 14.79 -3.94 -10.50
C TYR A 139 15.46 -3.30 -9.29
N PHE A 140 14.73 -3.17 -8.18
CA PHE A 140 15.26 -2.61 -6.96
C PHE A 140 16.39 -3.46 -6.36
N ARG A 141 16.18 -4.78 -6.22
CA ARG A 141 17.15 -5.64 -5.52
C ARG A 141 18.37 -5.98 -6.36
N LYS A 142 18.21 -6.41 -7.61
CA LYS A 142 19.35 -6.84 -8.43
C LYS A 142 20.17 -5.64 -8.92
N ASP A 143 19.51 -4.62 -9.49
CA ASP A 143 20.25 -3.51 -10.12
C ASP A 143 20.89 -2.57 -9.08
N LEU A 144 20.28 -2.43 -7.90
CA LEU A 144 20.86 -1.66 -6.78
C LEU A 144 21.61 -2.52 -5.76
N LYS A 145 21.79 -3.82 -6.03
CA LYS A 145 22.53 -4.77 -5.18
C LYS A 145 22.05 -4.79 -3.72
N ARG A 146 20.73 -4.84 -3.53
CA ARG A 146 20.09 -4.82 -2.20
C ARG A 146 19.87 -6.25 -1.67
N PRO A 147 20.03 -6.46 -0.36
CA PRO A 147 19.81 -7.77 0.25
C PRO A 147 18.32 -8.16 0.21
N ALA A 148 18.02 -9.45 0.45
CA ALA A 148 16.64 -9.97 0.47
C ALA A 148 15.74 -9.27 1.49
N THR A 149 16.30 -8.94 2.65
CA THR A 149 15.60 -8.28 3.75
C THR A 149 15.39 -6.78 3.52
N ASP A 150 15.58 -6.26 2.31
CA ASP A 150 15.40 -4.84 2.01
C ASP A 150 14.19 -4.55 1.10
N ALA A 151 13.52 -5.59 0.61
CA ALA A 151 12.26 -5.48 -0.11
C ALA A 151 11.25 -6.51 0.40
N PHE A 152 10.11 -6.03 0.90
CA PHE A 152 9.01 -6.88 1.36
C PHE A 152 7.71 -6.52 0.65
N VAL A 153 6.90 -7.54 0.40
CA VAL A 153 5.51 -7.39 -0.05
C VAL A 153 4.58 -8.15 0.88
N ILE A 154 3.71 -7.41 1.56
CA ILE A 154 2.65 -7.95 2.41
C ILE A 154 1.40 -8.02 1.53
N ALA A 155 1.11 -9.22 1.06
CA ALA A 155 0.01 -9.50 0.14
C ALA A 155 -1.09 -10.28 0.85
N PRO A 156 -2.36 -10.14 0.45
CA PRO A 156 -3.46 -10.49 1.33
C PRO A 156 -3.68 -12.00 1.48
N SER A 157 -3.46 -12.76 0.40
CA SER A 157 -3.96 -14.13 0.26
C SER A 157 -3.00 -15.02 -0.54
N ASN A 158 -3.27 -16.34 -0.55
CA ASN A 158 -2.45 -17.29 -1.31
C ASN A 158 -2.41 -17.00 -2.82
N GLY A 159 -3.41 -16.33 -3.38
CA GLY A 159 -3.41 -15.91 -4.78
C GLY A 159 -2.26 -14.97 -5.16
N PHE A 160 -1.66 -14.29 -4.18
CA PHE A 160 -0.55 -13.38 -4.38
C PHE A 160 0.81 -13.99 -4.01
N ASN A 161 0.88 -15.29 -3.74
CA ASN A 161 2.09 -15.95 -3.25
C ASN A 161 3.32 -15.86 -4.19
N ARG A 162 3.12 -15.49 -5.45
CA ARG A 162 4.18 -15.27 -6.46
C ARG A 162 4.34 -13.82 -6.89
N ILE A 163 3.70 -12.86 -6.20
CA ILE A 163 3.80 -11.42 -6.56
C ILE A 163 5.21 -10.85 -6.43
N GLY A 164 6.04 -11.44 -5.56
CA GLY A 164 7.35 -10.90 -5.24
C GLY A 164 8.37 -11.01 -6.38
N GLU A 165 8.20 -11.94 -7.33
CA GLU A 165 9.21 -12.27 -8.33
C GLU A 165 8.58 -12.69 -9.66
N SER A 166 9.17 -12.28 -10.78
CA SER A 166 8.74 -12.67 -12.12
C SER A 166 9.25 -14.06 -12.56
N GLY A 167 8.62 -14.60 -13.60
CA GLY A 167 9.13 -15.76 -14.36
C GLY A 167 10.18 -15.39 -15.42
N ASN A 168 10.66 -14.14 -15.46
CA ASN A 168 11.47 -13.65 -16.55
C ASN A 168 12.90 -14.21 -16.51
N ARG A 169 13.23 -15.05 -17.50
CA ARG A 169 14.54 -15.74 -17.58
C ARG A 169 15.74 -14.79 -17.65
N ALA A 170 15.57 -13.59 -18.22
CA ALA A 170 16.67 -12.63 -18.33
C ALA A 170 17.01 -11.99 -16.97
N TYR A 171 16.03 -11.90 -16.07
CA TYR A 171 16.24 -11.37 -14.73
C TYR A 171 16.75 -12.43 -13.76
N GLY A 172 16.24 -13.66 -13.88
CA GLY A 172 16.67 -14.79 -13.06
C GLY A 172 16.11 -14.76 -11.63
N PRO A 173 16.16 -15.90 -10.91
CA PRO A 173 15.50 -16.05 -9.62
C PRO A 173 16.31 -15.47 -8.45
N GLY A 174 15.64 -15.28 -7.31
CA GLY A 174 16.22 -14.86 -6.03
C GLY A 174 16.32 -13.34 -5.82
N PHE A 175 15.77 -12.54 -6.74
CA PHE A 175 15.84 -11.07 -6.71
C PHE A 175 14.49 -10.41 -6.44
N GLY A 176 13.39 -11.15 -6.29
CA GLY A 176 12.09 -10.60 -5.92
C GLY A 176 11.94 -10.10 -4.48
N ALA A 177 10.80 -9.56 -4.07
CA ALA A 177 10.55 -9.21 -2.66
C ALA A 177 10.27 -10.46 -1.80
N GLU A 178 10.62 -10.40 -0.51
CA GLU A 178 10.14 -11.38 0.48
C GLU A 178 8.62 -11.20 0.66
N VAL A 179 7.86 -12.26 0.36
CA VAL A 179 6.39 -12.23 0.36
C VAL A 179 5.87 -12.65 1.73
N VAL A 180 5.02 -11.83 2.34
CA VAL A 180 4.30 -12.17 3.59
C VAL A 180 2.81 -12.27 3.29
N LEU A 181 2.16 -13.34 3.77
CA LEU A 181 0.75 -13.63 3.54
C LEU A 181 -0.05 -13.69 4.86
N PRO A 182 -0.59 -12.55 5.35
CA PRO A 182 -1.20 -12.47 6.68
C PRO A 182 -2.38 -13.43 6.90
N LYS A 183 -3.25 -13.65 5.91
CA LYS A 183 -4.36 -14.63 6.04
C LYS A 183 -3.84 -16.06 6.27
N ARG A 184 -2.72 -16.44 5.62
CA ARG A 184 -2.08 -17.75 5.83
C ARG A 184 -1.49 -17.88 7.24
N LEU A 185 -0.96 -16.79 7.79
CA LEU A 185 -0.45 -16.75 9.17
C LEU A 185 -1.57 -16.83 10.21
N LEU A 186 -2.76 -16.33 9.88
CA LEU A 186 -3.94 -16.39 10.75
C LEU A 186 -4.64 -17.75 10.76
N ALA A 187 -4.72 -18.45 9.63
CA ALA A 187 -5.46 -19.71 9.50
C ALA A 187 -5.20 -20.75 10.62
N PRO A 188 -3.95 -21.02 11.07
CA PRO A 188 -3.73 -21.97 12.15
C PRO A 188 -4.12 -21.43 13.54
N LEU A 189 -4.33 -20.12 13.69
CA LEU A 189 -4.64 -19.45 14.96
C LEU A 189 -6.16 -19.31 15.21
N THR A 190 -7.00 -19.57 14.21
CA THR A 190 -8.44 -19.29 14.24
C THR A 190 -9.34 -20.51 14.48
N THR A 191 -8.80 -21.67 14.82
CA THR A 191 -9.54 -22.94 14.95
C THR A 191 -10.72 -22.94 15.95
N ASN A 192 -10.92 -21.88 16.73
CA ASN A 192 -11.97 -21.75 17.76
C ASN A 192 -12.77 -20.42 17.72
N ARG A 193 -12.84 -19.67 16.61
CA ARG A 193 -13.64 -18.42 16.55
C ARG A 193 -14.65 -18.40 15.41
N THR A 194 -15.93 -18.25 15.76
CA THR A 194 -17.00 -17.84 14.84
C THR A 194 -16.86 -16.35 14.54
N GLY A 195 -16.67 -15.97 13.28
CA GLY A 195 -16.77 -14.57 12.83
C GLY A 195 -15.67 -14.07 11.90
N TYR A 196 -14.49 -14.72 11.85
CA TYR A 196 -13.38 -14.31 10.96
C TYR A 196 -13.28 -15.17 9.70
N ASP A 197 -14.06 -16.25 9.61
CA ASP A 197 -14.00 -17.23 8.54
C ASP A 197 -14.29 -16.65 7.16
N HIS A 198 -14.99 -15.51 7.09
CA HIS A 198 -15.21 -14.80 5.85
C HIS A 198 -13.94 -14.06 5.41
N LEU A 199 -13.26 -13.36 6.33
CA LEU A 199 -12.06 -12.57 6.03
C LEU A 199 -10.85 -13.43 5.63
N LEU A 200 -10.79 -14.67 6.10
CA LEU A 200 -9.74 -15.64 5.75
C LEU A 200 -9.95 -16.33 4.41
N ARG A 201 -11.08 -16.10 3.73
CA ARG A 201 -11.28 -16.64 2.38
C ARG A 201 -10.45 -15.84 1.39
N ASP A 202 -9.73 -16.57 0.54
CA ASP A 202 -8.93 -15.98 -0.54
C ASP A 202 -9.80 -15.56 -1.72
N ASN A 203 -10.93 -16.26 -1.93
CA ASN A 203 -11.92 -15.97 -2.95
C ASN A 203 -13.33 -16.10 -2.35
N TYR A 204 -14.11 -15.02 -2.38
CA TYR A 204 -15.51 -15.02 -1.95
C TYR A 204 -16.46 -15.60 -2.99
N GLU A 205 -16.04 -15.67 -4.26
CA GLU A 205 -16.88 -16.12 -5.39
C GLU A 205 -16.91 -17.65 -5.53
N SER A 206 -15.80 -18.35 -5.21
CA SER A 206 -15.80 -19.82 -5.19
C SER A 206 -14.73 -20.41 -4.27
N SER A 207 -15.16 -21.22 -3.30
CA SER A 207 -14.28 -21.96 -2.38
C SER A 207 -13.44 -23.04 -3.08
N GLN A 208 -13.82 -23.42 -4.30
CA GLN A 208 -13.19 -24.47 -5.11
C GLN A 208 -11.99 -23.97 -5.93
N LEU A 209 -11.82 -22.65 -6.07
CA LEU A 209 -10.70 -22.03 -6.81
C LEU A 209 -9.64 -21.43 -5.88
N ASN A 210 -9.53 -21.92 -4.64
CA ASN A 210 -8.40 -21.55 -3.80
C ASN A 210 -7.11 -22.09 -4.44
N PRO A 211 -6.16 -21.23 -4.84
CA PRO A 211 -4.95 -21.68 -5.49
C PRO A 211 -4.17 -22.61 -4.55
N VAL A 212 -3.66 -23.72 -5.10
CA VAL A 212 -2.80 -24.65 -4.37
C VAL A 212 -1.57 -23.88 -3.86
N VAL A 213 -1.23 -24.09 -2.59
CA VAL A 213 -0.06 -23.48 -1.95
C VAL A 213 1.22 -23.93 -2.68
N GLY A 214 1.73 -23.05 -3.55
CA GLY A 214 3.01 -23.21 -4.22
C GLY A 214 3.63 -21.85 -4.52
N GLY A 215 4.65 -21.45 -3.77
CA GLY A 215 5.28 -20.14 -3.90
C GLY A 215 6.35 -19.87 -2.82
N ASN A 216 6.98 -18.71 -2.88
CA ASN A 216 8.14 -18.35 -2.05
C ASN A 216 7.76 -17.48 -0.84
N ALA A 217 6.52 -17.61 -0.34
CA ALA A 217 6.07 -16.83 0.81
C ALA A 217 6.80 -17.24 2.10
N LEU A 218 7.09 -16.27 2.95
CA LEU A 218 7.71 -16.47 4.25
C LEU A 218 6.80 -17.33 5.15
N GLU A 219 7.37 -18.44 5.61
CA GLU A 219 6.75 -19.26 6.65
C GLU A 219 6.79 -18.53 8.01
N MET A 220 5.77 -18.75 8.83
CA MET A 220 5.60 -18.06 10.11
C MET A 220 6.85 -18.10 11.01
N PRO A 221 7.55 -19.25 11.22
CA PRO A 221 8.74 -19.26 12.07
C PRO A 221 9.85 -18.34 11.55
N LYS A 222 10.09 -18.30 10.23
CA LYS A 222 11.10 -17.42 9.62
C LYS A 222 10.70 -15.95 9.76
N LEU A 223 9.42 -15.62 9.57
CA LEU A 223 8.93 -14.26 9.77
C LEU A 223 9.09 -13.82 11.23
N LEU A 224 8.70 -14.65 12.20
CA LEU A 224 8.78 -14.31 13.61
C LEU A 224 10.21 -14.15 14.11
N ASP A 225 11.15 -14.93 13.57
CA ASP A 225 12.59 -14.74 13.78
C ASP A 225 13.06 -13.37 13.27
N ILE A 226 12.68 -13.01 12.03
CA ILE A 226 12.96 -11.68 11.44
C ILE A 226 12.39 -10.54 12.30
N LEU A 227 11.17 -10.71 12.81
CA LEU A 227 10.50 -9.70 13.63
C LEU A 227 10.95 -9.71 15.09
N ASN A 228 11.76 -10.70 15.50
CA ASN A 228 12.12 -10.96 16.88
C ASN A 228 10.87 -10.98 17.80
N LEU A 229 9.87 -11.78 17.40
CA LEU A 229 8.60 -11.96 18.11
C LEU A 229 8.40 -13.41 18.51
N SER A 230 7.79 -13.63 19.67
CA SER A 230 7.33 -14.97 20.05
C SER A 230 6.03 -15.33 19.32
N VAL A 231 5.81 -16.63 19.11
CA VAL A 231 4.53 -17.13 18.56
C VAL A 231 3.36 -16.71 19.45
N SER A 232 3.54 -16.70 20.78
CA SER A 232 2.49 -16.30 21.73
C SER A 232 2.13 -14.84 21.62
N ASP A 233 3.10 -13.93 21.51
CA ASP A 233 2.85 -12.49 21.41
C ASP A 233 2.19 -12.15 20.08
N PHE A 234 2.71 -12.74 18.99
CA PHE A 234 2.11 -12.59 17.67
C PHE A 234 0.67 -13.09 17.66
N ALA A 235 0.41 -14.29 18.19
CA ALA A 235 -0.93 -14.84 18.26
C ALA A 235 -1.87 -14.04 19.17
N ALA A 236 -1.36 -13.52 20.30
CA ALA A 236 -2.14 -12.65 21.19
C ALA A 236 -2.56 -11.36 20.48
N HIS A 237 -1.62 -10.71 19.79
CA HIS A 237 -1.91 -9.50 19.02
C HIS A 237 -2.87 -9.79 17.86
N ALA A 238 -2.57 -10.80 17.05
CA ALA A 238 -3.40 -11.22 15.92
C ALA A 238 -4.85 -11.50 16.31
N ARG A 239 -5.08 -12.09 17.50
CA ARG A 239 -6.44 -12.33 18.02
C ARG A 239 -7.18 -11.07 18.46
N SER A 240 -6.46 -9.98 18.78
CA SER A 240 -7.07 -8.70 19.17
C SER A 240 -7.55 -7.88 17.99
N LEU A 241 -7.09 -8.19 16.78
CA LEU A 241 -7.38 -7.43 15.57
C LEU A 241 -8.77 -7.72 15.02
N ALA A 242 -9.36 -6.71 14.39
CA ALA A 242 -10.67 -6.80 13.77
C ALA A 242 -10.61 -7.41 12.36
N SER A 243 -9.45 -7.35 11.67
CA SER A 243 -9.33 -7.84 10.30
C SER A 243 -7.91 -8.26 9.87
N PRO A 244 -7.78 -9.00 8.75
CA PRO A 244 -6.48 -9.31 8.14
C PRO A 244 -5.67 -8.09 7.69
N ASP A 245 -6.33 -7.00 7.29
CA ASP A 245 -5.64 -5.77 6.90
C ASP A 245 -4.98 -5.09 8.10
N GLU A 246 -5.61 -5.11 9.27
CA GLU A 246 -4.96 -4.64 10.50
C GLU A 246 -3.72 -5.48 10.82
N LEU A 247 -3.77 -6.80 10.58
CA LEU A 247 -2.61 -7.66 10.75
C LEU A 247 -1.51 -7.31 9.74
N SER A 248 -1.90 -7.00 8.50
CA SER A 248 -0.97 -6.56 7.45
C SER A 248 -0.22 -5.31 7.87
N VAL A 249 -0.93 -4.31 8.41
CA VAL A 249 -0.32 -3.07 8.91
C VAL A 249 0.48 -3.28 10.19
N TYR A 250 0.05 -4.17 11.09
CA TYR A 250 0.86 -4.56 12.24
C TYR A 250 2.20 -5.16 11.81
N ILE A 251 2.19 -6.13 10.88
CA ILE A 251 3.41 -6.74 10.35
C ILE A 251 4.28 -5.68 9.66
N ALA A 252 3.68 -4.78 8.86
CA ALA A 252 4.39 -3.67 8.24
C ALA A 252 5.14 -2.83 9.27
N ARG A 253 4.47 -2.45 10.37
CA ARG A 253 5.09 -1.68 11.46
C ARG A 253 6.21 -2.44 12.16
N GLN A 254 6.05 -3.74 12.37
CA GLN A 254 7.13 -4.57 12.94
C GLN A 254 8.33 -4.66 11.99
N LEU A 255 8.11 -4.80 10.68
CA LEU A 255 9.18 -4.78 9.68
C LEU A 255 9.89 -3.41 9.65
N MET A 256 9.14 -2.31 9.68
CA MET A 256 9.69 -0.96 9.74
C MET A 256 10.58 -0.76 10.97
N HIS A 257 10.15 -1.26 12.13
CA HIS A 257 10.88 -1.10 13.38
C HIS A 257 12.11 -2.00 13.50
N ARG A 258 12.02 -3.25 13.04
CA ARG A 258 13.05 -4.28 13.26
C ARG A 258 14.08 -4.40 12.15
N VAL A 259 13.62 -4.25 10.91
CA VAL A 259 14.41 -4.51 9.70
C VAL A 259 14.64 -3.23 8.92
N ALA A 260 13.68 -2.30 8.98
CA ALA A 260 13.66 -1.05 8.24
C ALA A 260 13.93 -1.22 6.72
N PRO A 261 13.20 -2.09 6.00
CA PRO A 261 13.41 -2.27 4.56
C PRO A 261 13.22 -0.97 3.79
N SER A 262 14.02 -0.75 2.75
CA SER A 262 13.89 0.43 1.89
C SER A 262 12.72 0.34 0.90
N MET A 263 12.21 -0.85 0.61
CA MET A 263 10.99 -1.04 -0.19
C MET A 263 9.98 -1.88 0.58
N LEU A 264 8.80 -1.32 0.85
CA LEU A 264 7.69 -2.04 1.48
C LEU A 264 6.44 -1.86 0.64
N TRP A 265 5.82 -2.96 0.26
CA TRP A 265 4.55 -2.96 -0.47
C TRP A 265 3.48 -3.65 0.37
N ILE A 266 2.31 -3.06 0.50
CA ILE A 266 1.21 -3.56 1.30
C ILE A 266 -0.04 -3.55 0.43
N THR A 267 -0.76 -4.66 0.37
CA THR A 267 -2.06 -4.73 -0.30
C THR A 267 -3.16 -4.95 0.72
N LEU A 268 -4.02 -3.95 0.92
CA LEU A 268 -5.17 -3.98 1.83
C LEU A 268 -6.38 -4.53 1.07
N HIS A 269 -7.01 -5.59 1.58
CA HIS A 269 -7.96 -6.41 0.84
C HIS A 269 -9.36 -6.49 1.49
N ASP A 270 -9.58 -5.88 2.65
CA ASP A 270 -10.88 -5.96 3.33
C ASP A 270 -12.02 -5.38 2.50
N ILE A 271 -11.75 -4.38 1.64
CA ILE A 271 -12.74 -3.79 0.72
C ILE A 271 -13.36 -4.84 -0.20
N ASP A 272 -12.64 -5.93 -0.49
CA ASP A 272 -13.13 -7.03 -1.32
C ASP A 272 -14.30 -7.82 -0.69
N ILE A 273 -14.61 -7.56 0.59
CA ILE A 273 -15.84 -8.06 1.21
C ILE A 273 -17.11 -7.61 0.47
N ALA A 274 -17.02 -6.65 -0.45
CA ALA A 274 -18.07 -6.28 -1.39
C ALA A 274 -18.73 -7.50 -2.07
N HIS A 275 -17.97 -8.56 -2.36
CA HIS A 275 -18.48 -9.79 -2.96
C HIS A 275 -19.45 -10.57 -2.06
N SER A 276 -19.50 -10.26 -0.75
CA SER A 276 -20.48 -10.83 0.18
C SER A 276 -21.91 -10.30 -0.01
N GLY A 277 -22.10 -9.23 -0.79
CA GLY A 277 -23.39 -8.55 -0.97
C GLY A 277 -23.81 -7.67 0.20
N THR A 278 -22.95 -7.46 1.20
CA THR A 278 -23.27 -6.64 2.38
C THR A 278 -22.62 -5.27 2.28
N PHE A 279 -23.40 -4.26 1.88
CA PHE A 279 -22.92 -2.89 1.65
C PHE A 279 -22.28 -2.25 2.89
N SER A 280 -22.84 -2.48 4.08
CA SER A 280 -22.27 -1.94 5.33
C SER A 280 -20.86 -2.47 5.60
N LEU A 281 -20.61 -3.76 5.34
CA LEU A 281 -19.27 -4.36 5.51
C LEU A 281 -18.27 -3.80 4.49
N TYR A 282 -18.72 -3.53 3.26
CA TYR A 282 -17.90 -2.87 2.25
C TYR A 282 -17.51 -1.44 2.69
N LEU A 283 -18.47 -0.67 3.21
CA LEU A 283 -18.22 0.68 3.74
C LEU A 283 -17.25 0.65 4.93
N GLU A 284 -17.43 -0.30 5.85
CA GLU A 284 -16.48 -0.53 6.95
C GLU A 284 -15.09 -0.90 6.43
N GLY A 285 -14.99 -1.66 5.34
CA GLY A 285 -13.72 -1.96 4.67
C GLY A 285 -13.00 -0.72 4.13
N ILE A 286 -13.75 0.22 3.54
CA ILE A 286 -13.22 1.51 3.07
C ILE A 286 -12.72 2.34 4.25
N GLN A 287 -13.56 2.53 5.27
CA GLN A 287 -13.23 3.32 6.46
C GLN A 287 -12.01 2.75 7.21
N ARG A 288 -11.92 1.42 7.28
CA ARG A 288 -10.76 0.74 7.86
C ARG A 288 -9.50 0.99 7.04
N SER A 289 -9.60 0.86 5.71
CA SER A 289 -8.48 1.09 4.80
C SER A 289 -7.96 2.53 4.88
N ASP A 290 -8.85 3.51 4.99
CA ASP A 290 -8.52 4.92 5.22
C ASP A 290 -7.75 5.13 6.52
N ARG A 291 -8.29 4.65 7.65
CA ARG A 291 -7.61 4.71 8.95
C ARG A 291 -6.23 4.06 8.91
N LEU A 292 -6.12 2.89 8.29
CA LEU A 292 -4.87 2.15 8.16
C LEU A 292 -3.82 2.90 7.31
N CYS A 293 -4.24 3.62 6.27
CA CYS A 293 -3.35 4.52 5.52
C CYS A 293 -2.82 5.65 6.41
N GLY A 294 -3.69 6.27 7.22
CA GLY A 294 -3.29 7.28 8.21
C GLY A 294 -2.32 6.73 9.26
N GLU A 295 -2.55 5.52 9.77
CA GLU A 295 -1.66 4.85 10.71
C GLU A 295 -0.29 4.52 10.12
N LEU A 296 -0.24 4.03 8.87
CA LEU A 296 1.02 3.78 8.16
C LEU A 296 1.80 5.07 7.98
N TRP A 297 1.13 6.16 7.56
CA TRP A 297 1.80 7.45 7.44
C TRP A 297 2.34 7.94 8.78
N ARG A 298 1.55 7.81 9.86
CA ARG A 298 2.02 8.15 11.21
C ARG A 298 3.25 7.33 11.59
N ALA A 299 3.24 6.02 11.33
CA ALA A 299 4.40 5.16 11.57
C ALA A 299 5.63 5.61 10.77
N ILE A 300 5.46 5.95 9.48
CA ILE A 300 6.53 6.50 8.64
C ILE A 300 7.13 7.77 9.26
N GLN A 301 6.30 8.65 9.82
CA GLN A 301 6.76 9.90 10.43
C GLN A 301 7.42 9.69 11.80
N THR A 302 7.07 8.63 12.54
CA THR A 302 7.62 8.36 13.88
C THR A 302 8.86 7.47 13.86
N GLU A 303 9.03 6.62 12.86
CA GLU A 303 10.20 5.74 12.74
C GLU A 303 11.43 6.52 12.21
N PRO A 304 12.54 6.62 12.96
CA PRO A 304 13.70 7.44 12.58
C PRO A 304 14.35 7.06 11.24
N GLU A 305 14.26 5.78 10.86
CA GLU A 305 14.76 5.29 9.58
C GLU A 305 13.88 5.71 8.39
N TYR A 306 12.63 6.10 8.62
CA TYR A 306 11.65 6.43 7.59
C TYR A 306 11.35 7.93 7.50
N ALA A 307 11.33 8.63 8.63
CA ALA A 307 10.93 10.02 8.71
C ALA A 307 11.79 10.92 7.81
N GLY A 308 11.14 11.74 6.98
CA GLY A 308 11.81 12.65 6.03
C GLY A 308 12.57 11.97 4.88
N LYS A 309 12.52 10.64 4.77
CA LYS A 309 13.23 9.85 3.73
C LYS A 309 12.30 8.97 2.88
N THR A 310 11.03 8.90 3.24
CA THR A 310 10.07 7.96 2.65
C THR A 310 9.12 8.65 1.70
N THR A 311 8.93 8.06 0.52
CA THR A 311 7.79 8.37 -0.36
C THR A 311 6.74 7.29 -0.20
N MET A 312 5.51 7.69 0.12
CA MET A 312 4.36 6.79 0.22
C MET A 312 3.49 6.94 -1.03
N PHE A 313 3.16 5.83 -1.67
CA PHE A 313 2.18 5.76 -2.75
C PHE A 313 0.93 5.04 -2.26
N ILE A 314 -0.24 5.57 -2.58
CA ILE A 314 -1.54 4.93 -2.34
C ILE A 314 -2.20 4.80 -3.71
N LEU A 315 -2.45 3.57 -4.14
CA LEU A 315 -2.78 3.20 -5.52
C LEU A 315 -4.01 2.30 -5.60
#